data_AF-A0A7W2LJA3-F1
#
_entry.id   AF-A0A7W2LJA3-F1
#
_cell.length_a   1.000
_cell.length_b   1.000
_cell.length_c   1.000
_cell.angle_alpha   90.00
_cell.angle_beta   90.00
_cell.angle_gamma   90.00
#
_symmetry.space_group_name_H-M   'P 1'
#
loop_
_entity.id
_entity.type
_entity.pdbx_description
1 polymer ?
#
loop_
_entity_poly.entity_id
_entity_poly.type
_entity_poly.pdbx_seq_one_letter_code
_entity_poly.pdbx_strand_id
1 'polypeptide(L)'
;MFIKFEYLKFAGCLEDIRVFEHLTGFVQVIMKIDGVLIPNCKIPIQIYEDLEQGAHVEFYALVQNSNNKVKNTAIVLAAKTASGRLLRVPSMRYKVQLHFWLIAAIWAAVAFVLSWIALVFGADFLMGSRSMSLQWAFINSGASVIGLLTGGFFVGCGIYLFHKTSVLDTWKSIAPALLVERFSKLHR
;
A
#
# COMPACT_ATOMS: atom_id res chain seq x y z
N MET A 1 -5.47 14.83 9.19
CA MET A 1 -4.53 13.91 9.85
C MET A 1 -4.27 12.75 8.88
N PHE A 2 -3.17 12.79 8.14
CA PHE A 2 -2.85 11.75 7.16
C PHE A 2 -2.10 10.61 7.84
N ILE A 3 -2.64 9.39 7.77
CA ILE A 3 -1.92 8.20 8.20
C ILE A 3 -0.85 7.92 7.14
N LYS A 4 0.43 8.11 7.50
CA LYS A 4 1.55 7.81 6.61
C LYS A 4 2.03 6.39 6.86
N PHE A 5 2.08 5.58 5.82
CA PHE A 5 2.75 4.27 5.86
C PHE A 5 4.14 4.38 5.23
N GLU A 6 5.12 3.77 5.88
CA GLU A 6 6.50 3.69 5.40
C GLU A 6 6.86 2.25 5.05
N TYR A 7 7.52 2.06 3.91
CA TYR A 7 8.04 0.78 3.46
C TYR A 7 9.41 0.55 4.12
N LEU A 8 9.44 -0.29 5.16
CA LEU A 8 10.63 -0.51 5.97
C LEU A 8 11.04 -1.99 5.94
N LYS A 9 12.34 -2.23 5.87
CA LYS A 9 12.93 -3.54 6.12
C LYS A 9 13.74 -3.51 7.40
N PHE A 10 13.64 -4.55 8.20
CA PHE A 10 14.42 -4.70 9.43
C PHE A 10 14.79 -6.18 9.57
N ALA A 11 15.98 -6.44 10.08
CA ALA A 11 16.51 -7.79 10.26
C ALA A 11 17.03 -7.97 11.68
N GLY A 12 17.03 -9.22 12.13
CA GLY A 12 17.61 -9.62 13.40
C GLY A 12 17.26 -11.06 13.75
N CYS A 13 17.71 -11.52 14.91
CA CYS A 13 17.35 -12.81 15.46
C CYS A 13 15.95 -12.77 16.07
N LEU A 14 15.03 -13.61 15.58
CA LEU A 14 13.68 -13.73 16.14
C LEU A 14 13.73 -14.57 17.42
N GLU A 15 13.83 -13.93 18.58
CA GLU A 15 13.96 -14.63 19.87
C GLU A 15 12.63 -15.18 20.38
N ASP A 16 11.56 -14.40 20.23
CA ASP A 16 10.22 -14.75 20.72
C ASP A 16 9.15 -14.17 19.79
N ILE A 17 8.04 -14.90 19.64
CA ILE A 17 6.87 -14.44 18.89
C ILE A 17 5.62 -14.89 19.61
N ARG A 18 4.84 -13.92 20.08
CA ARG A 18 3.60 -14.15 20.84
C ARG A 18 2.41 -13.65 20.06
N VAL A 19 1.44 -14.53 19.81
CA VAL A 19 0.18 -14.17 19.15
C VAL A 19 -0.76 -13.56 20.18
N PHE A 20 -1.28 -12.37 19.87
CA PHE A 20 -2.26 -11.66 20.69
C PHE A 20 -3.68 -11.86 20.17
N GLU A 21 -3.86 -11.87 18.84
CA GLU A 21 -5.18 -11.97 18.22
C GLU A 21 -5.09 -12.66 16.86
N HIS A 22 -6.03 -13.56 16.59
CA HIS A 22 -6.21 -14.17 15.27
C HIS A 22 -7.23 -13.38 14.47
N LEU A 23 -6.78 -12.76 13.38
CA LEU A 23 -7.61 -12.04 12.43
C LEU A 23 -7.82 -12.92 11.18
N THR A 24 -8.87 -12.66 10.40
CA THR A 24 -9.12 -13.44 9.17
C THR A 24 -7.96 -13.30 8.18
N GLY A 25 -7.12 -14.34 8.06
CA GLY A 25 -5.94 -14.37 7.20
C GLY A 25 -4.66 -13.75 7.77
N PHE A 26 -4.68 -13.18 8.97
CA PHE A 26 -3.54 -12.55 9.63
C PHE A 26 -3.50 -12.91 11.11
N VAL A 27 -2.32 -12.95 11.71
CA VAL A 27 -2.14 -12.97 13.16
C VAL A 27 -1.53 -11.65 13.61
N GLN A 28 -2.10 -11.07 14.65
CA GLN A 28 -1.49 -9.95 15.34
C GLN A 28 -0.57 -10.50 16.41
N VAL A 29 0.71 -10.15 16.31
CA VAL A 29 1.78 -10.68 17.14
C VAL A 29 2.58 -9.56 17.78
N ILE A 30 3.24 -9.92 18.86
CA ILE A 30 4.32 -9.19 19.49
C ILE A 30 5.59 -9.99 19.24
N MET A 31 6.60 -9.37 18.63
CA MET A 31 7.85 -10.04 18.25
C MET A 31 8.98 -9.50 19.11
N LYS A 32 9.92 -10.36 19.50
CA LYS A 32 11.19 -9.96 20.10
C LYS A 32 12.32 -10.23 19.11
N ILE A 33 12.98 -9.16 18.67
CA ILE A 33 14.07 -9.21 17.69
C ILE A 33 15.29 -8.52 18.27
N ASP A 34 16.43 -9.22 18.37
CA ASP A 34 17.68 -8.72 18.96
C ASP A 34 17.46 -8.01 20.32
N GLY A 35 16.75 -8.68 21.23
CA GLY A 35 16.38 -8.12 22.53
C GLY A 35 15.29 -7.03 22.52
N VAL A 36 14.83 -6.58 21.35
CA VAL A 36 13.88 -5.49 21.18
C VAL A 36 12.46 -6.00 20.93
N LEU A 37 11.53 -5.56 21.77
CA LEU A 37 10.09 -5.90 21.69
C LEU A 37 9.36 -4.98 20.70
N ILE A 38 8.90 -5.54 19.58
CA ILE A 38 8.11 -4.87 18.54
C ILE A 38 6.63 -5.30 18.68
N PRO A 39 5.74 -4.38 19.09
CA PRO A 39 4.33 -4.70 19.28
C PRO A 39 3.49 -4.45 18.02
N ASN A 40 2.26 -4.97 18.02
CA ASN A 40 1.23 -4.73 17.00
C ASN A 40 1.70 -5.01 15.56
N CYS A 41 2.39 -6.13 15.38
CA CYS A 41 2.76 -6.63 14.06
C CYS A 41 1.67 -7.55 13.54
N LYS A 42 1.11 -7.24 12.37
CA LYS A 42 0.19 -8.11 11.64
C LYS A 42 0.99 -8.92 10.64
N ILE A 43 1.01 -10.23 10.82
CA ILE A 43 1.73 -11.17 9.95
C ILE A 43 0.69 -12.07 9.27
N PRO A 44 0.78 -12.29 7.96
CA PRO A 44 -0.04 -13.29 7.30
C PRO A 44 0.20 -14.68 7.92
N ILE A 45 -0.86 -15.45 8.15
CA ILE A 45 -0.77 -16.78 8.81
C ILE A 45 0.27 -17.68 8.11
N GLN A 46 0.25 -17.69 6.76
CA GLN A 46 1.20 -18.45 5.94
C GLN A 46 2.67 -18.07 6.15
N ILE A 47 2.96 -16.81 6.48
CA ILE A 47 4.32 -16.38 6.81
C ILE A 47 4.63 -16.80 8.24
N TYR A 48 3.69 -16.59 9.17
CA TYR A 48 3.85 -16.93 10.58
C TYR A 48 4.16 -18.42 10.81
N GLU A 49 3.46 -19.31 10.13
CA GLU A 49 3.65 -20.77 10.25
C GLU A 49 5.04 -21.25 9.78
N ASP A 50 5.65 -20.53 8.84
CA ASP A 50 6.98 -20.83 8.29
C ASP A 50 8.13 -20.12 9.07
N LEU A 51 7.83 -19.34 10.11
CA LEU A 51 8.85 -18.67 10.93
C LEU A 51 9.40 -19.59 12.02
N GLU A 52 10.72 -19.73 12.06
CA GLU A 52 11.43 -20.46 13.10
C GLU A 52 11.93 -19.50 14.20
N GLN A 53 11.65 -19.84 15.46
CA GLN A 53 12.23 -19.14 16.61
C GLN A 53 13.75 -19.41 16.69
N GLY A 54 14.52 -18.38 17.06
CA GLY A 54 15.98 -18.40 17.12
C GLY A 54 16.67 -18.21 15.77
N ALA A 55 15.92 -18.11 14.66
CA ALA A 55 16.50 -17.88 13.34
C ALA A 55 16.67 -16.37 13.07
N HIS A 56 17.72 -16.04 12.29
CA HIS A 56 17.87 -14.70 11.75
C HIS A 56 16.90 -14.48 10.58
N VAL A 57 16.05 -13.47 10.67
CA VAL A 57 15.01 -13.19 9.68
C VAL A 57 15.03 -11.70 9.31
N GLU A 58 14.91 -11.42 8.02
CA GLU A 58 14.69 -10.06 7.50
C GLU A 58 13.22 -9.87 7.15
N PHE A 59 12.55 -8.97 7.83
CA PHE A 59 11.13 -8.65 7.63
C PHE A 59 10.98 -7.42 6.74
N TYR A 60 9.98 -7.47 5.86
CA TYR A 60 9.55 -6.36 5.02
C TYR A 60 8.15 -5.95 5.42
N ALA A 61 8.02 -4.82 6.09
CA ALA A 61 6.76 -4.36 6.65
C ALA A 61 6.37 -2.94 6.23
N LEU A 62 5.06 -2.73 6.09
CA LEU A 62 4.45 -1.42 6.06
C LEU A 62 4.23 -0.95 7.49
N VAL A 63 4.94 0.09 7.89
CA VAL A 63 4.89 0.60 9.26
C VAL A 63 4.15 1.92 9.28
N GLN A 64 3.13 2.00 10.11
CA GLN A 64 2.37 3.23 10.30
C GLN A 64 3.18 4.24 11.12
N ASN A 65 3.29 5.45 10.60
CA ASN A 65 3.94 6.58 11.24
C ASN A 65 2.89 7.66 11.53
N SER A 66 2.07 7.44 12.55
CA SER A 66 1.09 8.41 13.06
C SER A 66 1.57 9.04 14.37
N ASN A 67 1.12 10.28 14.63
CA ASN A 67 1.30 10.96 15.91
C ASN A 67 0.68 10.16 17.07
N ASN A 68 -0.43 9.47 16.82
CA ASN A 68 -1.02 8.55 17.79
C ASN A 68 -0.32 7.18 17.72
N LYS A 69 0.79 7.06 18.45
CA LYS A 69 1.63 5.86 18.47
C LYS A 69 0.93 4.60 19.03
N VAL A 70 -0.17 4.75 19.75
CA VAL A 70 -0.93 3.61 20.29
C VAL A 70 -1.61 2.83 19.17
N LYS A 71 -2.04 3.52 18.11
CA LYS A 71 -2.71 2.91 16.94
C LYS A 71 -1.73 2.48 15.85
N ASN A 72 -0.43 2.77 16.00
CA ASN A 72 0.55 2.40 15.00
C ASN A 72 0.63 0.89 14.91
N THR A 73 0.55 0.40 13.68
CA THR A 73 0.58 -1.03 13.34
C THR A 73 1.68 -1.24 12.30
N ALA A 74 2.39 -2.36 12.39
CA ALA A 74 3.25 -2.85 11.31
C ALA A 74 2.54 -4.00 10.60
N ILE A 75 2.48 -3.96 9.28
CA ILE A 75 1.91 -5.05 8.46
C ILE A 75 3.06 -5.69 7.70
N VAL A 76 3.39 -6.94 8.03
CA VAL A 76 4.45 -7.70 7.35
C VAL A 76 3.92 -8.19 6.00
N LEU A 77 4.60 -7.83 4.92
CA LEU A 77 4.26 -8.27 3.57
C LEU A 77 5.11 -9.46 3.10
N ALA A 78 6.33 -9.55 3.63
CA ALA A 78 7.26 -10.63 3.32
C ALA A 78 8.27 -10.81 4.45
N ALA A 79 8.83 -12.01 4.54
CA ALA A 79 9.98 -12.31 5.39
C ALA A 79 11.02 -13.10 4.58
N LYS A 80 12.31 -12.88 4.83
CA LYS A 80 13.42 -13.61 4.24
C LYS A 80 14.19 -14.31 5.34
N THR A 81 14.25 -15.64 5.29
CA THR A 81 14.93 -16.46 6.29
C THR A 81 16.45 -16.39 6.13
N ALA A 82 17.19 -16.87 7.13
CA ALA A 82 18.65 -17.00 7.08
C ALA A 82 19.15 -17.83 5.88
N SER A 83 18.38 -18.83 5.44
CA SER A 83 18.65 -19.63 4.24
C SER A 83 18.44 -18.87 2.92
N GLY A 84 17.98 -17.62 2.98
CA GLY A 84 17.64 -16.80 1.82
C GLY A 84 16.26 -17.12 1.22
N ARG A 85 15.51 -18.06 1.80
CA ARG A 85 14.15 -18.39 1.37
C ARG A 85 13.22 -17.22 1.69
N LEU A 86 12.39 -16.88 0.71
CA LEU A 86 11.56 -15.69 0.75
C LEU A 86 10.09 -16.08 0.91
N LEU A 87 9.58 -15.84 2.11
CA LEU A 87 8.20 -16.08 2.51
C LEU A 87 7.36 -14.88 2.08
N ARG A 88 6.45 -15.10 1.14
CA ARG A 88 5.55 -14.08 0.58
C ARG A 88 4.17 -14.69 0.41
N VAL A 89 3.13 -13.87 0.58
CA VAL A 89 1.76 -14.25 0.24
C VAL A 89 1.39 -13.62 -1.12
N PRO A 90 1.41 -14.37 -2.23
CA PRO A 90 1.20 -13.81 -3.56
C PRO A 90 -0.19 -13.19 -3.72
N SER A 91 -1.20 -13.76 -3.07
CA SER A 91 -2.60 -13.34 -3.18
C SER A 91 -2.84 -11.90 -2.72
N MET A 92 -2.03 -11.37 -1.79
CA MET A 92 -2.17 -9.97 -1.35
C MET A 92 -1.82 -8.97 -2.44
N ARG A 93 -0.81 -9.29 -3.26
CA ARG A 93 -0.36 -8.38 -4.34
C ARG A 93 -1.42 -8.24 -5.42
N TYR A 94 -2.04 -9.35 -5.80
CA TYR A 94 -3.10 -9.35 -6.81
C TYR A 94 -4.39 -8.69 -6.30
N LYS A 95 -4.76 -8.90 -5.03
CA LYS A 95 -5.92 -8.22 -4.43
C LYS A 95 -5.76 -6.70 -4.44
N VAL A 96 -4.58 -6.19 -4.09
CA VAL A 96 -4.27 -4.75 -4.14
C VAL A 96 -4.35 -4.23 -5.57
N GLN A 97 -3.74 -4.94 -6.53
CA GLN A 97 -3.77 -4.54 -7.94
C GLN A 97 -5.21 -4.45 -8.50
N LEU A 98 -6.04 -5.46 -8.22
CA LEU A 98 -7.45 -5.45 -8.63
C LEU A 98 -8.24 -4.29 -8.01
N HIS A 99 -7.97 -3.97 -6.74
CA HIS A 99 -8.57 -2.81 -6.09
C HIS A 99 -8.20 -1.51 -6.79
N PHE A 100 -6.93 -1.32 -7.16
CA PHE A 100 -6.49 -0.14 -7.89
C PHE A 100 -7.12 -0.05 -9.28
N TRP A 101 -7.32 -1.18 -9.97
CA TRP A 101 -7.98 -1.19 -11.27
C TRP A 101 -9.46 -0.80 -11.17
N LEU A 102 -10.15 -1.31 -10.15
CA LEU A 102 -11.54 -0.92 -9.88
C LEU A 102 -11.64 0.58 -9.56
N ILE A 103 -10.77 1.07 -8.68
CA ILE A 103 -10.69 2.50 -8.32
C ILE A 103 -10.39 3.34 -9.55
N ALA A 104 -9.44 2.91 -10.39
CA ALA A 104 -9.10 3.60 -11.64
C ALA A 104 -10.30 3.71 -12.59
N ALA A 105 -11.07 2.62 -12.75
CA ALA A 105 -12.27 2.63 -13.60
C ALA A 105 -13.35 3.58 -13.06
N ILE A 106 -13.58 3.57 -11.74
CA ILE A 106 -14.55 4.48 -11.08
C ILE A 106 -14.12 5.93 -11.29
N TRP A 107 -12.86 6.26 -11.01
CA TRP A 107 -12.37 7.64 -11.16
C TRP A 107 -12.29 8.09 -12.61
N ALA A 108 -11.99 7.20 -13.56
CA ALA A 108 -12.07 7.50 -14.98
C ALA A 108 -13.50 7.88 -15.38
N ALA A 109 -14.50 7.13 -14.94
CA ALA A 109 -15.91 7.42 -15.20
C ALA A 109 -16.36 8.73 -14.56
N VAL A 110 -15.98 8.98 -13.29
CA VAL A 110 -16.29 10.23 -12.60
C VAL A 110 -15.64 11.42 -13.30
N ALA A 111 -14.35 11.31 -13.65
CA ALA A 111 -13.64 12.37 -14.36
C ALA A 111 -14.23 12.63 -15.75
N PHE A 112 -14.65 11.59 -16.47
CA PHE A 112 -15.35 11.73 -17.74
C PHE A 112 -16.63 12.55 -17.58
N VAL A 113 -17.52 12.17 -16.65
CA VAL A 113 -18.81 12.86 -16.46
C VAL A 113 -18.61 14.31 -16.04
N LEU A 114 -17.72 14.58 -15.08
CA LEU A 114 -17.45 15.94 -14.61
C LEU A 114 -16.82 16.81 -15.71
N SER A 115 -15.88 16.26 -16.47
CA SER A 115 -15.26 16.97 -17.58
C SER A 115 -16.23 17.23 -18.71
N TRP A 116 -17.12 16.28 -18.99
CA TRP A 116 -18.17 16.44 -20.00
C TRP A 116 -19.12 17.57 -19.62
N ILE A 117 -19.62 17.59 -18.37
CA ILE A 117 -20.47 18.68 -17.87
C ILE A 117 -19.74 20.03 -17.97
N ALA A 118 -18.50 20.10 -17.49
CA ALA A 118 -17.71 21.33 -17.54
C ALA A 118 -17.47 21.81 -18.98
N LEU A 119 -17.19 20.89 -19.90
CA LEU A 119 -16.99 21.21 -21.31
C LEU A 119 -18.29 21.60 -22.01
N VAL A 120 -19.45 21.05 -21.65
CA VAL A 120 -20.75 21.50 -22.18
C VAL A 120 -20.99 22.97 -21.83
N PHE A 121 -20.77 23.37 -20.57
CA PHE A 121 -20.95 24.77 -20.17
C PHE A 121 -19.84 25.70 -20.67
N GLY A 122 -18.63 25.17 -20.89
CA GLY A 122 -17.48 25.94 -21.36
C GLY A 122 -17.28 25.95 -22.88
N ALA A 123 -18.00 25.12 -23.65
CA ALA A 123 -17.76 24.95 -25.08
C ALA A 123 -18.02 26.23 -25.87
N ASP A 124 -19.08 26.97 -25.55
CA ASP A 124 -19.38 28.23 -26.23
C ASP A 124 -18.30 29.29 -25.99
N PHE A 125 -17.73 29.32 -24.78
CA PHE A 125 -16.60 30.20 -24.46
C PHE A 125 -15.31 29.79 -25.17
N LEU A 126 -15.01 28.48 -25.24
CA LEU A 126 -13.75 27.95 -25.79
C LEU A 126 -13.74 27.83 -27.32
N MET A 127 -14.89 27.59 -27.94
CA MET A 127 -14.99 27.31 -29.38
C MET A 127 -15.69 28.41 -30.18
N GLY A 128 -16.35 29.38 -29.51
CA GLY A 128 -17.09 30.45 -30.17
C GLY A 128 -18.20 29.92 -31.07
N SER A 129 -18.49 30.64 -32.16
CA SER A 129 -19.58 30.35 -33.11
C SER A 129 -19.28 29.24 -34.12
N ARG A 130 -18.55 28.19 -33.71
CA ARG A 130 -18.34 26.99 -34.55
C ARG A 130 -19.62 26.17 -34.68
N SER A 131 -19.68 25.29 -35.68
CA SER A 131 -20.85 24.44 -35.89
C SER A 131 -21.12 23.55 -34.66
N MET A 132 -22.39 23.33 -34.36
CA MET A 132 -22.86 22.47 -33.28
C MET A 132 -22.19 21.08 -33.30
N SER A 133 -21.99 20.52 -34.50
CA SER A 133 -21.30 19.23 -34.69
C SER A 133 -19.85 19.25 -34.19
N LEU A 134 -19.12 20.33 -34.40
CA LEU A 134 -17.72 20.46 -33.97
C LEU A 134 -17.63 20.63 -32.45
N GLN A 135 -18.56 21.38 -31.86
CA GLN A 135 -18.63 21.57 -30.40
C GLN A 135 -18.90 20.24 -29.69
N TRP A 136 -19.88 19.44 -30.16
CA TRP A 136 -20.15 18.12 -29.59
C TRP A 136 -18.97 17.15 -29.74
N ALA A 137 -18.28 17.17 -30.89
CA ALA A 137 -17.09 16.37 -31.10
C ALA A 137 -15.97 16.76 -30.12
N PHE A 138 -15.78 18.05 -29.87
CA PHE A 138 -14.79 18.56 -28.92
C PHE A 138 -15.12 18.19 -27.48
N ILE A 139 -16.38 18.35 -27.05
CA ILE A 139 -16.84 17.98 -25.70
C ILE A 139 -16.60 16.49 -25.45
N ASN A 140 -17.04 15.63 -26.37
CA ASN A 140 -16.91 14.18 -26.22
C ASN A 140 -15.44 13.72 -26.25
N SER A 141 -14.63 14.25 -27.17
CA SER A 141 -13.20 13.90 -27.25
C SER A 141 -12.43 14.42 -26.05
N GLY A 142 -12.66 15.66 -25.63
CA GLY A 142 -12.02 16.27 -24.46
C GLY A 142 -12.35 15.53 -23.17
N ALA A 143 -13.63 15.23 -22.93
CA ALA A 143 -14.05 14.46 -21.76
C ALA A 143 -13.46 13.05 -21.75
N SER A 144 -13.41 12.39 -22.91
CA SER A 144 -12.80 11.07 -23.08
C SER A 144 -11.29 11.09 -22.76
N VAL A 145 -10.56 12.10 -23.26
CA VAL A 145 -9.14 12.26 -22.97
C VAL A 145 -8.90 12.47 -21.48
N ILE A 146 -9.68 13.33 -20.81
CA ILE A 146 -9.52 13.58 -19.37
C ILE A 146 -9.85 12.32 -18.55
N GLY A 147 -10.92 11.60 -18.91
CA GLY A 147 -11.29 10.33 -18.30
C GLY A 147 -10.18 9.28 -18.44
N LEU A 148 -9.65 9.11 -19.65
CA LEU A 148 -8.56 8.16 -19.94
C LEU A 148 -7.26 8.53 -19.22
N LEU A 149 -6.87 9.81 -19.18
CA LEU A 149 -5.68 10.26 -18.46
C LEU A 149 -5.83 10.04 -16.96
N THR A 150 -7.00 10.32 -16.41
CA THR A 150 -7.28 10.08 -14.98
C THR A 150 -7.23 8.59 -14.65
N GLY A 151 -7.89 7.75 -15.45
CA GLY A 151 -7.81 6.29 -15.30
C GLY A 151 -6.38 5.76 -15.43
N GLY A 152 -5.66 6.23 -16.44
CA GLY A 152 -4.26 5.88 -16.68
C GLY A 152 -3.34 6.25 -15.52
N PHE A 153 -3.56 7.41 -14.88
CA PHE A 153 -2.83 7.80 -13.68
C PHE A 153 -3.02 6.79 -12.54
N PHE A 154 -4.25 6.41 -12.23
CA PHE A 154 -4.53 5.44 -11.16
C PHE A 154 -4.01 4.03 -11.48
N VAL A 155 -4.10 3.60 -12.74
CA VAL A 155 -3.47 2.34 -13.19
C VAL A 155 -1.95 2.41 -13.01
N GLY A 156 -1.33 3.54 -13.38
CA GLY A 156 0.10 3.79 -13.17
C GLY A 156 0.51 3.73 -11.69
N CYS A 157 -0.29 4.33 -10.80
CA CYS A 157 -0.09 4.20 -9.35
C CYS A 157 -0.17 2.74 -8.89
N GLY A 158 -1.14 1.96 -9.38
CA GLY A 158 -1.25 0.53 -9.09
C GLY A 158 -0.01 -0.25 -9.53
N ILE A 159 0.44 -0.06 -10.77
CA ILE A 159 1.66 -0.67 -11.31
C ILE A 159 2.89 -0.28 -10.48
N TYR A 160 3.04 0.99 -10.13
CA TYR A 160 4.13 1.48 -9.31
C TYR A 160 4.16 0.82 -7.92
N LEU A 161 3.00 0.73 -7.27
CA LEU A 161 2.87 0.05 -5.97
C LEU A 161 3.17 -1.44 -6.09
N PHE A 162 2.68 -2.09 -7.14
CA PHE A 162 2.97 -3.49 -7.43
C PHE A 162 4.48 -3.72 -7.59
N HIS A 163 5.15 -2.87 -8.37
CA HIS A 163 6.60 -2.92 -8.55
C HIS A 163 7.37 -2.69 -7.23
N LYS A 164 6.95 -1.71 -6.42
CA LYS A 164 7.54 -1.52 -5.09
C LYS A 164 7.38 -2.74 -4.18
N THR A 165 6.25 -3.43 -4.24
CA THR A 165 6.05 -4.65 -3.47
C THR A 165 6.82 -5.85 -4.03
N SER A 166 7.24 -5.83 -5.30
CA SER A 166 8.02 -6.92 -5.91
C SER A 166 9.53 -6.76 -5.68
N VAL A 167 10.05 -5.53 -5.73
CA VAL A 167 11.48 -5.21 -5.51
C VAL A 167 11.74 -4.82 -4.05
N LEU A 168 11.69 -5.83 -3.18
CA LEU A 168 11.84 -5.64 -1.73
C LEU A 168 13.20 -5.07 -1.30
N ASP A 169 14.26 -5.31 -2.07
CA ASP A 169 15.61 -4.86 -1.70
C ASP A 169 15.74 -3.33 -1.64
N THR A 170 14.87 -2.61 -2.38
CA THR A 170 14.82 -1.14 -2.42
C THR A 170 14.20 -0.52 -1.16
N TRP A 171 13.65 -1.33 -0.25
CA TRP A 171 13.00 -0.82 0.95
C TRP A 171 14.02 -0.28 1.94
N LYS A 172 13.65 0.79 2.65
CA LYS A 172 14.56 1.47 3.57
C LYS A 172 14.85 0.55 4.77
N SER A 173 16.13 0.28 4.99
CA SER A 173 16.57 -0.47 6.17
C SER A 173 16.44 0.38 7.43
N ILE A 174 15.92 -0.22 8.50
CA ILE A 174 15.83 0.39 9.82
C ILE A 174 16.24 -0.64 10.88
N ALA A 175 16.98 -0.20 11.90
CA ALA A 175 17.30 -1.04 13.04
C ALA A 175 16.04 -1.31 13.89
N PRO A 176 15.86 -2.52 14.45
CA PRO A 176 14.75 -2.83 15.35
C PRO A 176 14.58 -1.83 16.50
N ALA A 177 15.68 -1.34 17.08
CA ALA A 177 15.67 -0.34 18.15
C ALA A 177 14.98 0.97 17.74
N LEU A 178 15.25 1.46 16.52
CA LEU A 178 14.63 2.68 15.98
C LEU A 178 13.20 2.43 15.51
N LEU A 179 12.89 1.21 15.07
CA LEU A 179 11.53 0.84 14.67
C LEU A 179 10.56 0.93 15.86
N VAL A 180 10.99 0.47 17.05
CA VAL A 180 10.14 0.50 18.25
C VAL A 180 9.77 1.91 18.70
N GLU A 181 10.58 2.93 18.39
CA GLU A 181 10.25 4.33 18.70
C GLU A 181 8.99 4.82 17.98
N ARG A 182 8.56 4.13 16.91
CA ARG A 182 7.30 4.41 16.20
C ARG A 182 6.09 3.94 16.99
N PHE A 183 6.25 2.99 17.90
CA PHE A 183 5.17 2.44 18.70
C PHE A 183 5.09 3.13 20.06
N SER A 184 3.91 3.07 20.69
CA SER A 184 3.75 3.59 22.04
C SER A 184 4.54 2.74 23.03
N LYS A 185 5.12 3.38 24.04
CA LYS A 185 5.74 2.68 25.19
C LYS A 185 4.74 1.84 25.98
N LEU A 186 3.43 2.12 25.85
CA LEU A 186 2.36 1.37 26.51
C LEU A 186 2.21 -0.08 26.01
N HIS A 187 2.81 -0.40 24.87
CA HIS A 187 2.77 -1.74 24.28
C HIS A 187 4.03 -2.58 24.61
N ARG A 188 4.99 -2.02 25.35
CA ARG A 188 6.14 -2.76 25.93
C ARG A 188 5.73 -3.35 27.27
#